data_AF-A0A957J552-F1
#
_entry.id   AF-A0A957J552-F1
#
_cell.length_a   1.000
_cell.length_b   1.000
_cell.length_c   1.000
_cell.angle_alpha   90.00
_cell.angle_beta   90.00
_cell.angle_gamma   90.00
#
_symmetry.space_group_name_H-M   'P 1'
#
loop_
_entity.id
_entity.type
_entity.pdbx_description
1 polymer ?
#
loop_
_entity_poly.entity_id
_entity_poly.type
_entity_poly.pdbx_seq_one_letter_code
_entity_poly.pdbx_strand_id
1 'polypeptide(L)'
;VIGVNSAIESPVRASSGVGYAVPSNIVDAVVPQLIASGRVAHPWLGIAGTSMTESIAEAMGLAESQRGVLISSVTAGGPAAAA
;
A
#
# COMPACT_ATOMS: atom_id res chain seq x y z
N VAL A 1 -5.67 -2.54 -21.20
CA VAL A 1 -6.15 -3.28 -20.01
C VAL A 1 -6.05 -2.34 -18.83
N ILE A 2 -7.05 -2.27 -17.94
CA ILE A 2 -7.04 -1.36 -16.78
C ILE A 2 -6.68 -2.05 -15.45
N GLY A 3 -6.82 -3.37 -15.37
CA GLY A 3 -6.45 -4.17 -14.22
C GLY A 3 -6.76 -5.66 -14.44
N VAL A 4 -6.46 -6.47 -13.42
CA VAL A 4 -6.68 -7.92 -13.39
C VAL A 4 -7.52 -8.29 -12.16
N ASN A 5 -8.69 -8.88 -12.38
CA ASN A 5 -9.58 -9.32 -11.29
C ASN A 5 -8.87 -10.35 -10.42
N SER A 6 -8.83 -10.09 -9.11
CA SER A 6 -7.99 -10.85 -8.18
C SER A 6 -8.77 -11.40 -6.98
N ALA A 7 -9.86 -10.76 -6.57
CA ALA A 7 -10.70 -11.23 -5.48
C ALA A 7 -12.16 -10.80 -5.65
N ILE A 8 -13.06 -11.46 -4.94
CA ILE A 8 -14.46 -11.05 -4.75
C ILE A 8 -14.79 -11.06 -3.27
N GLU A 9 -15.67 -10.16 -2.84
CA GLU A 9 -16.22 -10.20 -1.49
C GLU A 9 -17.40 -11.17 -1.48
N SER A 10 -17.29 -12.29 -0.76
CA SER A 10 -18.37 -13.26 -0.69
C SER A 10 -18.37 -14.13 0.57
N PRO A 11 -19.48 -14.16 1.32
CA PRO A 11 -19.68 -15.12 2.40
C PRO A 11 -19.80 -16.58 1.92
N VAL A 12 -20.26 -16.78 0.67
CA VAL A 12 -20.63 -18.11 0.13
C VAL A 12 -19.84 -18.49 -1.13
N ARG A 13 -18.75 -17.77 -1.43
CA ARG A 13 -17.93 -17.92 -2.65
C ARG A 13 -18.67 -17.68 -3.99
N ALA A 14 -19.87 -17.09 -3.94
CA ALA A 14 -20.59 -16.57 -5.10
C ALA A 14 -20.52 -15.03 -5.13
N SER A 15 -20.41 -14.43 -6.31
CA SER A 15 -20.32 -12.97 -6.40
C SER A 15 -21.56 -12.30 -5.80
N SER A 16 -21.34 -11.38 -4.86
CA SER A 16 -22.36 -10.51 -4.26
C SER A 16 -22.49 -9.16 -4.98
N GLY A 17 -21.69 -8.95 -6.03
CA GLY A 17 -21.62 -7.68 -6.77
C GLY A 17 -20.38 -6.82 -6.45
N VAL A 18 -19.55 -7.22 -5.47
CA VAL A 18 -18.30 -6.53 -5.12
C VAL A 18 -17.10 -7.37 -5.54
N GLY A 19 -16.27 -6.80 -6.43
CA GLY A 19 -15.04 -7.41 -6.93
C GLY A 19 -13.85 -6.46 -6.79
N TYR A 20 -12.67 -7.03 -6.57
CA TYR A 20 -11.41 -6.30 -6.45
C TYR A 20 -10.46 -6.70 -7.58
N ALA A 21 -9.77 -5.71 -8.14
CA ALA A 21 -8.79 -5.90 -9.19
C ALA A 21 -7.46 -5.28 -8.80
N VAL A 22 -6.37 -5.93 -9.21
CA VAL A 22 -5.03 -5.33 -9.19
C VAL A 22 -4.92 -4.38 -10.38
N PRO A 23 -4.65 -3.08 -10.16
CA PRO A 23 -4.48 -2.10 -11.23
C PRO A 23 -3.36 -2.45 -12.24
N SER A 24 -3.56 -2.06 -13.50
CA SER A 24 -2.63 -2.33 -14.60
C SER A 24 -1.21 -1.79 -14.37
N ASN A 25 -1.06 -0.62 -13.76
CA ASN A 25 0.25 -0.06 -13.45
C ASN A 25 1.09 -0.93 -12.50
N ILE A 26 0.46 -1.65 -11.56
CA ILE A 26 1.15 -2.63 -10.70
C ILE A 26 1.56 -3.84 -11.54
N VAL A 27 0.69 -4.31 -12.42
CA VAL A 27 0.99 -5.43 -13.33
C VAL A 27 2.18 -5.11 -14.23
N ASP A 28 2.19 -3.92 -14.83
CA ASP A 28 3.25 -3.44 -15.71
C ASP A 28 4.60 -3.32 -14.99
N ALA A 29 4.59 -3.00 -13.69
CA ALA A 29 5.80 -2.94 -12.87
C ALA A 29 6.31 -4.33 -12.42
N VAL A 30 5.40 -5.27 -12.15
CA VAL A 30 5.72 -6.56 -11.51
C VAL A 30 6.02 -7.67 -12.53
N VAL A 31 5.22 -7.79 -13.58
CA VAL A 31 5.32 -8.90 -14.55
C VAL A 31 6.68 -8.98 -15.24
N PRO A 32 7.26 -7.87 -15.74
CA PRO A 32 8.59 -7.93 -16.36
C PRO A 32 9.69 -8.44 -15.43
N GLN A 33 9.65 -8.08 -14.14
CA GLN A 33 10.62 -8.54 -13.14
C GLN A 33 10.50 -10.05 -12.89
N LEU A 34 9.27 -10.55 -12.80
CA LEU A 34 8.99 -11.97 -12.66
C LEU A 34 9.45 -12.76 -13.89
N ILE A 35 9.23 -12.25 -15.10
CA ILE A 35 9.71 -12.90 -16.34
C ILE A 35 11.24 -12.92 -16.39
N ALA A 36 11.89 -11.82 -16.04
CA ALA A 36 13.34 -11.67 -16.16
C ALA A 36 14.13 -12.44 -15.09
N SER A 37 13.64 -12.48 -13.84
CA SER A 37 14.41 -12.97 -12.69
C SER A 37 13.67 -13.99 -11.81
N GLY A 38 12.39 -14.24 -12.08
CA GLY A 38 11.53 -15.09 -11.24
C GLY A 38 11.17 -14.47 -9.88
N ARG A 39 11.58 -13.22 -9.60
CA ARG A 39 11.36 -12.54 -8.31
C ARG A 39 11.05 -11.06 -8.53
N VAL A 40 10.42 -10.45 -7.53
CA VAL A 40 10.17 -9.00 -7.49
C VAL A 40 11.00 -8.42 -6.34
N ALA A 41 11.78 -7.38 -6.62
CA ALA A 41 12.49 -6.66 -5.59
C ALA A 41 11.54 -5.67 -4.91
N HIS A 42 11.17 -5.91 -3.67
CA HIS A 42 10.35 -4.99 -2.90
C HIS A 42 11.23 -3.96 -2.17
N PRO A 43 11.15 -2.66 -2.51
CA PRO A 43 11.91 -1.64 -1.83
C PRO A 43 11.46 -1.52 -0.37
N TRP A 44 12.41 -1.31 0.53
CA TRP A 44 12.16 -1.10 1.95
C TRP A 44 12.71 0.26 2.39
N LEU A 45 11.83 1.10 2.93
CA LEU A 45 12.19 2.48 3.29
C LEU A 45 12.79 2.59 4.70
N GLY A 46 12.50 1.63 5.59
CA GLY A 46 12.99 1.66 6.98
C GLY A 46 12.20 2.57 7.92
N ILE A 47 10.92 2.81 7.66
CA ILE A 47 10.03 3.56 8.55
C ILE A 47 8.98 2.65 9.18
N ALA A 48 8.55 2.98 10.38
CA ALA A 48 7.33 2.46 10.98
C ALA A 48 6.34 3.61 11.17
N GLY A 49 5.06 3.32 10.95
CA GLY A 49 4.02 4.33 11.03
C GLY A 49 2.63 3.73 11.03
N THR A 50 1.64 4.60 11.14
CA THR A 50 0.22 4.27 11.06
C THR A 50 -0.47 5.18 10.07
N SER A 51 -1.61 4.75 9.54
CA SER A 51 -2.46 5.62 8.73
C SER A 51 -2.95 6.81 9.57
N MET A 52 -2.91 8.00 8.98
CA MET A 52 -3.51 9.20 9.58
C MET A 52 -5.03 9.04 9.61
N THR A 53 -5.62 9.11 10.80
CA THR A 53 -7.07 9.16 11.01
C THR A 53 -7.49 10.58 11.38
N GLU A 54 -8.77 10.88 11.23
CA GLU A 54 -9.33 12.20 11.61
C GLU A 54 -9.11 12.49 13.09
N SER A 55 -9.30 11.49 13.95
CA SER A 55 -9.04 11.61 15.39
C SER A 55 -7.58 11.91 15.74
N ILE A 56 -6.63 11.32 15.00
CA ILE A 56 -5.19 11.61 15.18
C ILE A 56 -4.89 13.02 14.69
N ALA A 57 -5.43 13.41 13.53
CA ALA A 57 -5.24 14.75 12.98
C ALA A 57 -5.76 15.84 13.93
N GLU A 58 -6.97 15.66 14.47
CA GLU A 58 -7.57 16.56 15.46
C GLU A 58 -6.72 16.65 16.74
N ALA A 59 -6.30 15.51 17.29
CA ALA A 59 -5.46 15.46 18.47
C ALA A 59 -4.09 16.13 18.28
N MET A 60 -3.59 16.17 17.04
CA MET A 60 -2.34 16.84 16.66
C MET A 60 -2.53 18.32 16.25
N GLY A 61 -3.76 18.84 16.30
CA GLY A 61 -4.08 20.21 15.87
C GLY A 61 -3.94 20.44 14.36
N LEU A 62 -4.03 19.37 13.57
CA LEU A 62 -4.02 19.41 12.11
C LEU A 62 -5.45 19.54 11.57
N ALA A 63 -5.58 19.93 10.30
CA ALA A 63 -6.88 19.93 9.64
C ALA A 63 -7.46 18.50 9.60
N GLU A 64 -8.76 18.34 9.85
CA GLU A 64 -9.46 17.04 9.77
C GLU A 64 -9.31 16.37 8.39
N SER A 65 -9.15 17.18 7.34
CA SER A 65 -8.90 16.72 5.98
C SER A 65 -7.47 16.24 5.74
N GLN A 66 -6.57 16.35 6.72
CA GLN A 66 -5.20 15.87 6.61
C GLN A 66 -5.20 14.35 6.42
N ARG A 67 -4.69 13.90 5.28
CA ARG A 67 -4.48 12.48 4.96
C ARG A 67 -2.98 12.20 4.85
N GLY A 68 -2.60 10.95 5.08
CA GLY A 68 -1.21 10.51 4.95
C GLY A 68 -0.86 9.38 5.92
N VAL A 69 0.44 9.22 6.13
CA VAL A 69 1.01 8.25 7.07
C VAL A 69 1.68 9.04 8.20
N LEU A 70 1.30 8.75 9.44
CA LEU A 70 2.01 9.23 10.62
C LEU A 70 3.22 8.33 10.88
N ILE A 71 4.42 8.89 10.81
CA ILE A 71 5.67 8.16 11.08
C ILE A 71 5.90 8.11 12.59
N SER A 72 5.93 6.91 13.16
CA SER A 72 6.17 6.69 14.59
C SER A 72 7.65 6.49 14.92
N SER A 73 8.41 5.91 13.99
CA SER A 73 9.86 5.74 14.14
C SER A 73 10.57 5.50 12.81
N VAL A 74 11.87 5.75 12.81
CA VAL A 74 12.78 5.42 11.71
C VAL A 74 13.75 4.35 12.20
N THR A 75 13.99 3.33 11.38
CA THR A 75 14.91 2.23 11.70
C THR A 75 16.35 2.76 11.69
N ALA A 76 17.06 2.62 12.81
CA ALA A 76 18.45 3.05 12.91
C ALA A 76 19.33 2.33 11.87
N GLY A 77 20.13 3.10 11.13
CA GLY A 77 20.95 2.59 10.02
C GLY A 77 20.16 2.15 8.78
N GLY A 78 18.83 2.35 8.74
CA GLY A 78 18.00 2.09 7.58
C GLY A 78 18.02 3.21 6.54
N PRO A 79 17.48 3.00 5.33
CA PRO A 79 17.53 3.97 4.24
C PRO A 79 16.95 5.35 4.59
N ALA A 80 15.82 5.40 5.30
CA ALA A 80 15.23 6.66 5.76
C ALA A 80 16.04 7.41 6.83
N ALA A 81 16.94 6.74 7.54
CA ALA A 81 17.81 7.41 8.52
C ALA A 81 19.00 8.12 7.86
N ALA A 82 19.34 7.74 6.63
CA ALA A 82 20.47 8.28 5.87
C ALA A 82 20.07 9.39 4.88
N ALA A 83 18.77 9.73 4.82
CA ALA A 83 18.19 10.69 3.88
C ALA A 83 18.30 12.14 4.37
#